data_AF-A0A432HYZ1-F1
#
_entry.id   AF-A0A432HYZ1-F1
#
_cell.length_a   1.000
_cell.length_b   1.000
_cell.length_c   1.000
_cell.angle_alpha   90.00
_cell.angle_beta   90.00
_cell.angle_gamma   90.00
#
_symmetry.space_group_name_H-M   'P 1'
#
loop_
_entity.id
_entity.type
_entity.pdbx_description
1 polymer ?
#
loop_
_entity_poly.entity_id
_entity_poly.type
_entity_poly.pdbx_seq_one_letter_code
_entity_poly.pdbx_strand_id
1 'polypeptide(L)'
;MAIGTGNMWRFPRIVAQNGGAAFLIPWFIFLFTWSLPLLIAEFAIGRGARRGVVGAFADLIGRRYAWMGGFIAVTSVMILFYYSVVTGWTLKYVLASLGGQLDGPGAEQYWVDYSASVWQPLGFHAVSVLIGAAIISRGVVQGIERANRVLIPLLLGLLIVAVVRSVTLPGAERGLRFLFNPDLTLLWNYRTWLEALTQSAWSTGAGWGLILTYAIYMRPDEDVVVNATAIGLGNNTASVLAGMAVVPTAFAILSESDALDAMAAGNTGLTFIWIPQLFARIPGGGVFLPLFFLALFCAALSSLIAMIELATRILMDGGMTRRRAVRWVVAATIVGGAPSAVSVTSFENQDWVWGLALM
;
A
#
# COMPACT_ATOMS: atom_id res chain seq x y z
N MET A 1 -4.08 -6.04 3.73
CA MET A 1 -2.86 -6.44 3.00
C MET A 1 -2.95 -6.06 1.52
N ALA A 2 -3.86 -6.64 0.72
CA ALA A 2 -3.89 -6.29 -0.69
C ALA A 2 -4.29 -4.82 -0.91
N ILE A 3 -5.28 -4.32 -0.15
CA ILE A 3 -5.55 -2.88 -0.13
C ILE A 3 -4.55 -2.19 0.81
N GLY A 4 -3.63 -1.42 0.24
CA GLY A 4 -2.58 -0.68 0.94
C GLY A 4 -2.28 0.67 0.30
N THR A 5 -1.14 1.27 0.68
CA THR A 5 -0.66 2.54 0.11
C THR A 5 -0.42 2.48 -1.41
N GLY A 6 -0.13 1.30 -1.97
CA GLY A 6 0.00 1.12 -3.42
C GLY A 6 -1.27 1.48 -4.20
N ASN A 7 -2.44 1.25 -3.61
CA ASN A 7 -3.73 1.61 -4.21
C ASN A 7 -4.02 3.10 -4.09
N MET A 8 -3.70 3.69 -2.93
CA MET A 8 -4.14 5.05 -2.62
C MET A 8 -3.16 6.14 -3.04
N TRP A 9 -1.87 5.86 -2.94
CA TRP A 9 -0.81 6.80 -3.21
C TRP A 9 -0.22 6.52 -4.61
N ARG A 10 0.18 5.28 -4.93
CA ARG A 10 0.87 4.99 -6.20
C ARG A 10 -0.06 4.96 -7.41
N PHE A 11 -1.20 4.28 -7.32
CA PHE A 11 -2.09 4.04 -8.47
C PHE A 11 -2.57 5.32 -9.18
N PRO A 12 -3.08 6.37 -8.50
CA PRO A 12 -3.59 7.57 -9.18
C PRO A 12 -2.53 8.26 -10.06
N ARG A 13 -1.26 8.23 -9.62
CA ARG A 13 -0.14 8.72 -10.41
C ARG A 13 0.14 7.84 -11.61
N ILE A 14 0.29 6.53 -11.41
CA ILE A 14 0.69 5.62 -12.49
C ILE A 14 -0.37 5.59 -13.60
N VAL A 15 -1.65 5.58 -13.24
CA VAL A 15 -2.73 5.65 -14.24
C VAL A 15 -2.67 6.98 -14.98
N ALA A 16 -2.41 8.10 -14.31
CA ALA A 16 -2.30 9.40 -14.97
C ALA A 16 -1.08 9.53 -15.89
N GLN A 17 0.08 9.02 -15.48
CA GLN A 17 1.30 9.06 -16.27
C GLN A 17 1.27 8.15 -17.51
N ASN A 18 0.38 7.16 -17.54
CA ASN A 18 0.26 6.19 -18.63
C ASN A 18 -1.02 6.38 -19.46
N GLY A 19 -1.55 7.61 -19.51
CA GLY A 19 -2.68 7.98 -20.36
C GLY A 19 -4.03 7.45 -19.89
N GLY A 20 -4.21 7.36 -18.58
CA GLY A 20 -5.50 7.19 -17.95
C GLY A 20 -6.13 5.83 -18.26
N ALA A 21 -7.29 5.86 -18.89
CA ALA A 21 -8.10 4.68 -19.18
C ALA A 21 -7.40 3.59 -19.99
N ALA A 22 -6.49 3.94 -20.90
CA ALA A 22 -5.79 2.95 -21.74
C ALA A 22 -4.92 2.00 -20.90
N PHE A 23 -4.29 2.52 -19.84
CA PHE A 23 -3.49 1.75 -18.89
C PHE A 23 -4.32 0.71 -18.10
N LEU A 24 -5.60 1.01 -17.83
CA LEU A 24 -6.46 0.11 -17.05
C LEU A 24 -6.68 -1.24 -17.75
N ILE A 25 -6.66 -1.26 -19.09
CA ILE A 25 -6.88 -2.48 -19.89
C ILE A 25 -5.79 -3.54 -19.61
N PRO A 26 -4.49 -3.30 -19.91
CA PRO A 26 -3.45 -4.27 -19.60
C PRO A 26 -3.34 -4.53 -18.09
N TRP A 27 -3.62 -3.54 -17.24
CA TRP A 27 -3.58 -3.73 -15.78
C TRP A 27 -4.64 -4.73 -15.30
N PHE A 28 -5.86 -4.67 -15.85
CA PHE A 28 -6.89 -5.69 -15.60
C PHE A 28 -6.54 -7.04 -16.22
N ILE A 29 -5.92 -7.08 -17.40
CA ILE A 29 -5.46 -8.35 -17.99
C ILE A 29 -4.44 -9.03 -17.07
N PHE A 30 -3.43 -8.30 -16.59
CA PHE A 30 -2.40 -8.84 -15.70
C PHE A 30 -2.94 -9.26 -14.33
N LEU A 31 -4.04 -8.67 -13.86
CA LEU A 31 -4.73 -9.20 -12.68
C LEU A 31 -5.08 -10.69 -12.89
N PHE A 32 -5.68 -11.04 -14.02
CA PHE A 32 -6.16 -12.41 -14.27
C PHE A 32 -5.06 -13.35 -14.78
N THR A 33 -4.10 -12.85 -15.57
CA THR A 33 -3.08 -13.70 -16.20
C THR A 33 -1.83 -13.89 -15.36
N TRP A 34 -1.57 -12.99 -14.41
CA TRP A 34 -0.33 -13.02 -13.61
C TRP A 34 -0.61 -12.96 -12.11
N SER A 35 -1.32 -11.93 -11.62
CA SER A 35 -1.50 -11.73 -10.17
C SER A 35 -2.35 -12.82 -9.54
N LEU A 36 -3.54 -13.12 -10.07
CA LEU A 36 -4.43 -14.13 -9.50
C LEU A 36 -3.82 -15.55 -9.50
N PRO A 37 -3.22 -16.06 -10.60
CA PRO A 37 -2.53 -17.34 -10.58
C PRO A 37 -1.43 -17.41 -9.51
N LEU A 38 -0.65 -16.34 -9.35
CA LEU A 38 0.43 -16.28 -8.37
C LEU A 38 -0.11 -16.25 -6.94
N LEU A 39 -1.17 -15.47 -6.68
CA LEU A 39 -1.86 -15.44 -5.38
C LEU A 39 -2.45 -16.82 -5.03
N ILE A 40 -3.08 -17.50 -5.99
CA ILE A 40 -3.60 -18.87 -5.84
C ILE A 40 -2.46 -19.82 -5.47
N ALA A 41 -1.32 -19.72 -6.15
CA ALA A 41 -0.15 -20.54 -5.86
C ALA A 41 0.39 -20.28 -4.43
N GLU A 42 0.54 -19.02 -4.02
CA GLU A 42 0.99 -18.65 -2.68
C GLU A 42 0.05 -19.19 -1.59
N PHE A 43 -1.26 -19.06 -1.81
CA PHE A 43 -2.27 -19.62 -0.92
C PHE A 43 -2.16 -21.15 -0.81
N ALA A 44 -2.06 -21.85 -1.95
CA ALA A 44 -1.94 -23.30 -1.97
C ALA A 44 -0.68 -23.77 -1.25
N ILE A 45 0.47 -23.13 -1.51
CA ILE A 45 1.76 -23.44 -0.90
C ILE A 45 1.71 -23.20 0.62
N GLY A 46 1.24 -22.03 1.06
CA GLY A 46 1.22 -21.69 2.49
C GLY A 46 0.25 -22.56 3.29
N ARG A 47 -0.93 -22.85 2.73
CA ARG A 47 -1.93 -23.74 3.34
C ARG A 47 -1.43 -25.18 3.46
N GLY A 48 -0.72 -25.65 2.43
CA GLY A 48 -0.16 -27.01 2.37
C GLY A 48 1.06 -27.19 3.29
N ALA A 49 2.01 -26.27 3.25
CA ALA A 49 3.24 -26.37 4.03
C ALA A 49 3.02 -26.08 5.53
N ARG A 50 2.09 -25.18 5.89
CA ARG A 50 1.88 -24.70 7.27
C ARG A 50 3.15 -24.14 7.94
N ARG A 51 4.09 -23.68 7.11
CA ARG A 51 5.34 -23.01 7.49
C ARG A 51 5.44 -21.68 6.76
N GLY A 52 6.20 -20.76 7.33
CA GLY A 52 6.60 -19.50 6.69
C GLY A 52 7.37 -19.72 5.40
N VAL A 53 7.60 -18.63 4.67
CA VAL A 53 8.12 -18.64 3.28
C VAL A 53 9.37 -19.51 3.07
N VAL A 54 10.34 -19.48 3.98
CA VAL A 54 11.57 -20.28 3.87
C VAL A 54 11.28 -21.78 3.97
N GLY A 55 10.48 -22.18 4.96
CA GLY A 55 10.11 -23.57 5.18
C GLY A 55 9.19 -24.09 4.09
N ALA A 56 8.27 -23.25 3.61
CA ALA A 56 7.33 -23.63 2.56
C ALA A 56 8.03 -24.00 1.24
N PHE A 57 9.05 -23.23 0.83
CA PHE A 57 9.86 -23.59 -0.34
C PHE A 57 10.72 -24.84 -0.09
N ALA A 58 11.25 -25.02 1.13
CA ALA A 58 12.01 -26.21 1.49
C ALA A 58 11.15 -27.49 1.42
N ASP A 59 9.88 -27.41 1.82
CA ASP A 59 8.93 -28.53 1.79
C ASP A 59 8.41 -28.80 0.37
N LEU A 60 8.17 -27.75 -0.43
CA LEU A 60 7.61 -27.87 -1.77
C LEU A 60 8.58 -28.47 -2.80
N ILE A 61 9.82 -27.96 -2.83
CA ILE A 61 10.80 -28.30 -3.89
C ILE A 61 12.13 -28.85 -3.34
N GLY A 62 12.26 -28.95 -2.01
CA GLY A 62 13.40 -29.53 -1.32
C GLY A 62 14.31 -28.51 -0.63
N ARG A 63 14.99 -28.95 0.44
CA ARG A 63 15.80 -28.10 1.35
C ARG A 63 16.88 -27.28 0.64
N ARG A 64 17.42 -27.75 -0.49
CA ARG A 64 18.43 -27.02 -1.27
C ARG A 64 17.91 -25.70 -1.87
N TYR A 65 16.60 -25.54 -1.98
CA TYR A 65 15.95 -24.35 -2.54
C TYR A 65 15.32 -23.45 -1.48
N ALA A 66 15.56 -23.72 -0.20
CA ALA A 66 15.10 -22.86 0.89
C ALA A 66 15.58 -21.39 0.74
N TRP A 67 16.70 -21.17 0.02
CA TRP A 67 17.20 -19.84 -0.29
C TRP A 67 16.22 -18.97 -1.08
N MET A 68 15.33 -19.57 -1.90
CA MET A 68 14.31 -18.82 -2.66
C MET A 68 13.31 -18.17 -1.70
N GLY A 69 12.80 -18.94 -0.74
CA GLY A 69 11.98 -18.40 0.35
C GLY A 69 12.76 -17.44 1.26
N GLY A 70 14.07 -17.68 1.43
CA GLY A 70 14.98 -16.78 2.14
C GLY A 70 15.12 -15.41 1.46
N PHE A 71 15.21 -15.39 0.13
CA PHE A 71 15.26 -14.16 -0.65
C PHE A 71 13.95 -13.37 -0.52
N ILE A 72 12.79 -14.04 -0.66
CA ILE A 72 11.47 -13.43 -0.43
C ILE A 72 11.37 -12.85 1.00
N ALA A 73 11.84 -13.61 1.99
CA ALA A 73 11.86 -13.17 3.39
C ALA A 73 12.70 -11.90 3.58
N VAL A 74 13.94 -11.88 3.08
CA VAL A 74 14.83 -10.72 3.22
C VAL A 74 14.22 -9.50 2.55
N THR A 75 13.79 -9.62 1.28
CA THR A 75 13.21 -8.49 0.56
C THR A 75 11.96 -7.95 1.26
N SER A 76 11.07 -8.82 1.72
CA SER A 76 9.85 -8.41 2.44
C SER A 76 10.15 -7.71 3.77
N VAL A 77 11.21 -8.13 4.47
CA VAL A 77 11.68 -7.47 5.71
C VAL A 77 12.32 -6.12 5.39
N MET A 78 13.06 -5.98 4.28
CA MET A 78 13.59 -4.69 3.87
C MET A 78 12.47 -3.72 3.45
N ILE A 79 11.41 -4.22 2.79
CA ILE A 79 10.20 -3.44 2.50
C ILE A 79 9.53 -2.98 3.79
N LEU A 80 9.38 -3.87 4.77
CA LEU A 80 8.82 -3.55 6.09
C LEU A 80 9.50 -2.33 6.73
N PHE A 81 10.82 -2.21 6.60
CA PHE A 81 11.59 -1.12 7.22
C PHE A 81 11.16 0.25 6.71
N TYR A 82 11.17 0.50 5.40
CA TYR A 82 10.75 1.80 4.87
C TYR A 82 9.21 1.96 4.89
N TYR A 83 8.45 0.87 4.74
CA TYR A 83 6.99 0.93 4.71
C TYR A 83 6.40 1.37 6.05
N SER A 84 7.03 0.97 7.16
CA SER A 84 6.62 1.42 8.49
C SER A 84 6.86 2.93 8.70
N VAL A 85 7.84 3.52 8.01
CA VAL A 85 8.06 4.99 7.99
C VAL A 85 6.89 5.69 7.28
N VAL A 86 6.49 5.19 6.11
CA VAL A 86 5.30 5.66 5.37
C VAL A 86 4.06 5.59 6.24
N THR A 87 3.87 4.48 6.97
CA THR A 87 2.73 4.34 7.89
C THR A 87 2.76 5.46 8.96
N GLY A 88 3.95 5.81 9.46
CA GLY A 88 4.15 6.96 10.35
C GLY A 88 3.77 8.30 9.74
N TRP A 89 4.15 8.55 8.49
CA TRP A 89 3.76 9.77 7.77
C TRP A 89 2.25 9.90 7.66
N THR A 90 1.57 8.82 7.29
CA THR A 90 0.10 8.82 7.17
C THR A 90 -0.57 9.10 8.53
N LEU A 91 -0.06 8.52 9.63
CA LEU A 91 -0.56 8.82 10.98
C LEU A 91 -0.37 10.29 11.36
N LYS A 92 0.81 10.87 11.08
CA LYS A 92 1.06 12.29 11.32
C LYS A 92 0.10 13.17 10.52
N TYR A 93 -0.15 12.84 9.25
CA TYR A 93 -1.04 13.62 8.40
C TYR A 93 -2.52 13.48 8.78
N VAL A 94 -2.95 12.36 9.37
CA VAL A 94 -4.27 12.28 10.05
C VAL A 94 -4.35 13.33 11.16
N LEU A 95 -3.36 13.40 12.05
CA LEU A 95 -3.38 14.35 13.16
C LEU A 95 -3.28 15.81 12.69
N ALA A 96 -2.44 16.06 11.68
CA ALA A 96 -2.24 17.40 11.12
C ALA A 96 -3.49 17.92 10.42
N SER A 97 -4.17 17.06 9.64
CA SER A 97 -5.43 17.41 8.97
C SER A 97 -6.56 17.66 9.97
N LEU A 98 -6.68 16.84 11.03
CA LEU A 98 -7.66 17.08 12.10
C LEU A 98 -7.41 18.40 12.85
N GLY A 99 -6.14 18.81 12.95
CA GLY A 99 -5.74 20.07 13.59
C GLY A 99 -5.80 21.30 12.67
N GLY A 100 -6.22 21.17 11.41
CA GLY A 100 -6.24 22.28 10.44
C GLY A 100 -4.85 22.81 10.06
N GLN A 101 -3.79 22.02 10.26
CA GLN A 101 -2.40 22.46 10.04
C GLN A 101 -1.99 22.42 8.56
N LEU A 102 -2.83 21.87 7.69
CA LEU A 102 -2.52 21.58 6.28
C LEU A 102 -3.27 22.50 5.30
N ASP A 103 -3.86 23.60 5.79
CA ASP A 103 -4.71 24.46 4.97
C ASP A 103 -3.89 25.33 4.01
N GLY A 104 -4.06 25.08 2.70
CA GLY A 104 -3.57 25.94 1.62
C GLY A 104 -2.08 25.78 1.27
N PRO A 105 -1.39 26.86 0.82
CA PRO A 105 0.01 26.79 0.35
C PRO A 105 1.02 26.37 1.43
N GLY A 106 0.62 26.36 2.71
CA GLY A 106 1.44 25.87 3.81
C GLY A 106 1.69 24.36 3.78
N ALA A 107 0.93 23.57 3.01
CA ALA A 107 1.12 22.11 2.96
C ALA A 107 2.49 21.69 2.43
N GLU A 108 3.05 22.42 1.47
CA GLU A 108 4.39 22.15 0.94
C GLU A 108 5.45 22.41 2.01
N GLN A 109 5.40 23.58 2.63
CA GLN A 109 6.31 23.93 3.72
C GLN A 109 6.17 22.95 4.89
N TYR A 110 4.95 22.54 5.22
CA TYR A 110 4.70 21.56 6.27
C TYR A 110 5.37 20.20 5.96
N TRP A 111 5.30 19.73 4.71
CA TRP A 111 6.03 18.52 4.31
C TRP A 111 7.54 18.72 4.42
N VAL A 112 8.07 19.85 3.94
CA VAL A 112 9.50 20.16 4.04
C VAL A 112 9.97 20.17 5.50
N ASP A 113 9.26 20.88 6.38
CA ASP A 113 9.60 20.97 7.81
C ASP A 113 9.50 19.61 8.51
N TYR A 114 8.47 18.83 8.19
CA TYR A 114 8.28 17.49 8.75
C TYR A 114 9.37 16.52 8.28
N SER A 115 9.65 16.48 6.98
CA SER A 115 10.59 15.54 6.37
C SER A 115 12.06 15.88 6.66
N ALA A 116 12.37 17.16 6.90
CA ALA A 116 13.69 17.59 7.37
C ALA A 116 13.91 17.37 8.88
N SER A 117 12.82 17.16 9.65
CA SER A 117 12.92 16.84 11.07
C SER A 117 13.47 15.43 11.29
N VAL A 118 14.40 15.27 12.23
CA VAL A 118 14.90 13.94 12.62
C VAL A 118 13.89 13.22 13.51
N TRP A 119 13.33 13.93 14.50
CA TRP A 119 12.60 13.31 15.60
C TRP A 119 11.14 13.02 15.26
N GLN A 120 10.48 13.86 14.44
CA GLN A 120 9.08 13.64 14.13
C GLN A 120 8.85 12.38 13.27
N PRO A 121 9.49 12.22 12.09
CA PRO A 121 9.35 11.00 11.31
C PRO A 121 9.76 9.75 12.08
N LEU A 122 10.88 9.80 12.82
CA LEU A 122 11.36 8.67 13.63
C LEU A 122 10.35 8.28 14.72
N GLY A 123 9.78 9.27 15.42
CA GLY A 123 8.78 9.05 16.45
C GLY A 123 7.50 8.43 15.90
N PHE A 124 6.96 8.98 14.80
CA PHE A 124 5.73 8.45 14.17
C PHE A 124 5.93 7.08 13.52
N HIS A 125 7.11 6.81 12.97
CA HIS A 125 7.53 5.49 12.53
C HIS A 125 7.50 4.49 13.70
N ALA A 126 8.18 4.81 14.82
CA ALA A 126 8.20 3.94 15.99
C ALA A 126 6.80 3.69 16.55
N VAL A 127 5.97 4.72 16.65
CA VAL A 127 4.56 4.59 17.08
C VAL A 127 3.79 3.65 16.15
N SER A 128 3.95 3.78 14.84
CA SER A 128 3.26 2.92 13.87
C SER A 128 3.67 1.45 13.99
N VAL A 129 4.97 1.19 14.16
CA VAL A 129 5.49 -0.16 14.44
C VAL A 129 4.89 -0.71 15.73
N LEU A 130 4.81 0.09 16.79
CA LEU A 130 4.25 -0.32 18.08
C LEU A 130 2.74 -0.62 17.99
N ILE A 131 1.98 0.15 17.21
CA ILE A 131 0.55 -0.13 16.94
C ILE A 131 0.42 -1.49 16.24
N GLY A 132 1.18 -1.72 15.16
CA GLY A 132 1.18 -3.00 14.44
C GLY A 132 1.59 -4.18 15.34
N ALA A 133 2.62 -4.00 16.15
CA ALA A 133 3.10 -5.00 17.10
C ALA A 133 2.09 -5.31 18.21
N ALA A 134 1.36 -4.31 18.71
CA ALA A 134 0.31 -4.50 19.71
C ALA A 134 -0.84 -5.35 19.15
N ILE A 135 -1.15 -5.20 17.86
CA ILE A 135 -2.16 -6.03 17.18
C ILE A 135 -1.64 -7.47 17.06
N ILE A 136 -0.44 -7.65 16.52
CA ILE A 136 0.15 -8.99 16.25
C ILE A 136 0.46 -9.77 17.53
N SER A 137 0.77 -9.07 18.61
CA SER A 137 1.00 -9.68 19.92
C SER A 137 -0.23 -10.43 20.45
N ARG A 138 -1.45 -10.06 19.99
CA ARG A 138 -2.70 -10.75 20.32
C ARG A 138 -2.97 -11.97 19.42
N GLY A 139 -2.07 -12.28 18.49
CA GLY A 139 -2.18 -13.40 17.57
C GLY A 139 -3.12 -13.13 16.38
N VAL A 140 -3.37 -14.18 15.59
CA VAL A 140 -4.07 -14.05 14.30
C VAL A 140 -5.54 -13.70 14.49
N VAL A 141 -6.30 -14.49 15.24
CA VAL A 141 -7.75 -14.29 15.41
C VAL A 141 -8.06 -13.04 16.24
N GLN A 142 -7.46 -12.92 17.44
CA GLN A 142 -7.78 -11.81 18.35
C GLN A 142 -7.08 -10.49 17.99
N GLY A 143 -6.05 -10.53 17.15
CA GLY A 143 -5.31 -9.38 16.68
C GLY A 143 -5.63 -9.06 15.22
N ILE A 144 -4.98 -9.79 14.31
CA ILE A 144 -4.98 -9.51 12.87
C ILE A 144 -6.39 -9.51 12.27
N GLU A 145 -7.17 -10.56 12.52
CA GLU A 145 -8.51 -10.71 11.95
C GLU A 145 -9.47 -9.63 12.47
N ARG A 146 -9.47 -9.38 13.79
CA ARG A 146 -10.29 -8.32 14.40
C ARG A 146 -9.92 -6.93 13.89
N ALA A 147 -8.63 -6.63 13.77
CA ALA A 147 -8.16 -5.36 13.23
C ALA A 147 -8.64 -5.19 11.78
N ASN A 148 -8.41 -6.18 10.92
CA ASN A 148 -8.80 -6.09 9.51
C ASN A 148 -10.31 -6.08 9.28
N ARG A 149 -11.10 -6.71 10.17
CA ARG A 149 -12.57 -6.63 10.14
C ARG A 149 -13.10 -5.22 10.38
N VAL A 150 -12.30 -4.34 11.00
CA VAL A 150 -12.64 -2.92 11.19
C VAL A 150 -11.95 -2.05 10.13
N LEU A 151 -10.63 -2.21 9.94
CA LEU A 151 -9.82 -1.36 9.08
C LEU A 151 -10.29 -1.39 7.62
N ILE A 152 -10.60 -2.57 7.06
CA ILE A 152 -10.93 -2.70 5.63
C ILE A 152 -12.31 -2.11 5.31
N PRO A 153 -13.41 -2.43 6.05
CA PRO A 153 -14.69 -1.77 5.79
C PRO A 153 -14.64 -0.26 6.04
N LEU A 154 -13.93 0.19 7.10
CA LEU A 154 -13.75 1.61 7.37
C LEU A 154 -13.04 2.32 6.20
N LEU A 155 -11.94 1.74 5.73
CA LEU A 155 -11.20 2.23 4.56
C LEU A 155 -12.11 2.37 3.32
N LEU A 156 -12.85 1.33 2.95
CA LEU A 156 -13.73 1.36 1.78
C LEU A 156 -14.84 2.39 1.95
N GLY A 157 -15.45 2.49 3.14
CA GLY A 157 -16.47 3.49 3.43
C GLY A 157 -15.93 4.92 3.29
N LEU A 158 -14.75 5.19 3.86
CA LEU A 158 -14.09 6.50 3.75
C LEU A 158 -13.72 6.85 2.31
N LEU A 159 -13.24 5.87 1.53
CA LEU A 159 -12.95 6.05 0.10
C LEU A 159 -14.22 6.34 -0.70
N ILE A 160 -15.33 5.64 -0.45
CA ILE A 160 -16.60 5.91 -1.13
C ILE A 160 -17.06 7.34 -0.83
N VAL A 161 -16.98 7.80 0.43
CA VAL A 161 -17.31 9.18 0.80
C VAL A 161 -16.43 10.18 0.05
N ALA A 162 -15.13 9.93 -0.04
CA ALA A 162 -14.20 10.78 -0.79
C ALA A 162 -14.50 10.78 -2.30
N VAL A 163 -14.85 9.64 -2.89
CA VAL A 163 -15.25 9.52 -4.30
C VAL A 163 -16.52 10.31 -4.57
N VAL A 164 -17.56 10.15 -3.76
CA VAL A 164 -18.82 10.91 -3.89
C VAL A 164 -18.53 12.41 -3.88
N ARG A 165 -17.64 12.87 -3.00
CA ARG A 165 -17.25 14.28 -2.96
C ARG A 165 -16.49 14.70 -4.22
N SER A 166 -15.54 13.88 -4.67
CA SER A 166 -14.70 14.13 -5.84
C SER A 166 -15.54 14.26 -7.13
N VAL A 167 -16.45 13.32 -7.38
CA VAL A 167 -17.24 13.29 -8.62
C VAL A 167 -18.36 14.32 -8.67
N THR A 168 -18.74 14.90 -7.53
CA THR A 168 -19.74 15.98 -7.45
C THR A 168 -19.13 17.38 -7.57
N LEU A 169 -17.80 17.49 -7.71
CA LEU A 169 -17.15 18.78 -7.95
C LEU A 169 -17.45 19.30 -9.36
N PRO A 170 -17.69 20.62 -9.53
CA PRO A 170 -17.77 21.22 -10.87
C PRO A 170 -16.49 20.95 -11.66
N GLY A 171 -16.61 20.40 -12.87
CA GLY A 171 -15.45 20.07 -13.73
C GLY A 171 -14.83 18.69 -13.49
N ALA A 172 -15.30 17.92 -12.49
CA ALA A 172 -14.81 16.55 -12.22
C ALA A 172 -14.98 15.60 -13.42
N GLU A 173 -15.94 15.87 -14.30
CA GLU A 173 -16.15 15.13 -15.54
C GLU A 173 -14.88 15.02 -16.39
N ARG A 174 -14.02 16.04 -16.39
CA ARG A 174 -12.74 16.00 -17.13
C ARG A 174 -11.83 14.88 -16.62
N GLY A 175 -11.68 14.76 -15.30
CA GLY A 175 -10.88 13.70 -14.69
C GLY A 175 -11.53 12.32 -14.81
N LEU A 176 -12.87 12.24 -14.78
CA LEU A 176 -13.58 10.98 -15.05
C LEU A 176 -13.40 10.51 -16.50
N ARG A 177 -13.52 11.42 -17.48
CA ARG A 177 -13.22 11.13 -18.89
C ARG A 177 -11.78 10.67 -19.05
N PHE A 178 -10.84 11.34 -18.41
CA PHE A 178 -9.44 10.93 -18.43
C PHE A 178 -9.23 9.51 -17.84
N LEU A 179 -9.90 9.17 -16.74
CA LEU A 179 -9.80 7.84 -16.11
C LEU A 179 -10.50 6.71 -16.88
N PHE A 180 -11.59 7.00 -17.61
CA PHE A 180 -12.47 5.95 -18.16
C PHE A 180 -12.71 6.01 -19.68
N ASN A 181 -12.18 7.01 -20.39
CA ASN A 181 -12.24 7.07 -21.85
C ASN A 181 -10.87 6.74 -22.49
N PRO A 182 -10.65 5.50 -22.98
CA PRO A 182 -9.34 5.03 -23.40
C PRO A 182 -8.91 5.56 -24.76
N ASP A 183 -7.72 6.17 -24.81
CA ASP A 183 -6.97 6.32 -26.07
C ASP A 183 -6.27 4.99 -26.40
N LEU A 184 -6.89 4.21 -27.28
CA LEU A 184 -6.39 2.89 -27.67
C LEU A 184 -5.05 2.93 -28.41
N THR A 185 -4.61 4.10 -28.89
CA THR A 185 -3.30 4.22 -29.55
C THR A 185 -2.16 3.92 -28.57
N LEU A 186 -2.36 4.19 -27.27
CA LEU A 186 -1.39 3.94 -26.21
C LEU A 186 -1.15 2.44 -25.94
N LEU A 187 -2.03 1.57 -26.42
CA LEU A 187 -1.83 0.11 -26.31
C LEU A 187 -0.72 -0.40 -27.23
N TRP A 188 -0.34 0.37 -28.26
CA TRP A 188 0.81 0.06 -29.12
C TRP A 188 2.15 0.40 -28.45
N ASN A 189 2.14 1.12 -27.34
CA ASN A 189 3.35 1.43 -26.58
C ASN A 189 3.63 0.34 -25.53
N TYR A 190 4.75 -0.38 -25.68
CA TYR A 190 5.14 -1.44 -24.75
C TYR A 190 5.30 -0.94 -23.30
N ARG A 191 5.61 0.36 -23.10
CA ARG A 191 5.76 0.96 -21.78
C ARG A 191 4.45 0.92 -20.99
N THR A 192 3.31 1.13 -21.65
CA THR A 192 1.97 1.04 -21.03
C THR A 192 1.76 -0.34 -20.39
N TRP A 193 2.18 -1.40 -21.08
CA TRP A 193 2.07 -2.78 -20.60
C TRP A 193 3.05 -3.07 -19.47
N LEU A 194 4.29 -2.59 -19.58
CA LEU A 194 5.31 -2.77 -18.56
C LEU A 194 4.90 -2.11 -17.23
N GLU A 195 4.41 -0.87 -17.30
CA GLU A 195 3.91 -0.15 -16.12
C GLU A 195 2.67 -0.82 -15.54
N ALA A 196 1.77 -1.33 -16.39
CA ALA A 196 0.57 -2.04 -15.95
C ALA A 196 0.89 -3.34 -15.20
N LEU A 197 1.84 -4.14 -15.72
CA LEU A 197 2.33 -5.34 -15.04
C LEU A 197 2.96 -4.98 -13.69
N THR A 198 3.86 -3.98 -13.68
CA THR A 198 4.55 -3.50 -12.48
C THR A 198 3.57 -2.99 -11.42
N GLN A 199 2.50 -2.29 -11.83
CA GLN A 199 1.46 -1.84 -10.92
C GLN A 199 0.59 -2.98 -10.41
N SER A 200 0.26 -3.97 -11.25
CA SER A 200 -0.49 -5.16 -10.82
C SER A 200 0.30 -5.96 -9.78
N ALA A 201 1.59 -6.17 -10.03
CA ALA A 201 2.50 -6.85 -9.12
C ALA A 201 2.61 -6.15 -7.76
N TRP A 202 2.92 -4.85 -7.79
CA TRP A 202 3.05 -4.06 -6.57
C TRP A 202 1.74 -3.98 -5.78
N SER A 203 0.62 -3.75 -6.47
CA SER A 203 -0.66 -3.53 -5.79
C SER A 203 -1.15 -4.80 -5.11
N THR A 204 -0.98 -5.96 -5.73
CA THR A 204 -1.45 -7.24 -5.16
C THR A 204 -0.48 -7.83 -4.14
N GLY A 205 0.80 -7.44 -4.17
CA GLY A 205 1.85 -8.04 -3.34
C GLY A 205 2.10 -9.50 -3.69
N ALA A 206 1.74 -9.92 -4.91
CA ALA A 206 1.89 -11.30 -5.35
C ALA A 206 3.39 -11.66 -5.46
N GLY A 207 3.77 -12.79 -4.87
CA GLY A 207 5.17 -13.23 -4.81
C GLY A 207 5.96 -12.66 -3.62
N TRP A 208 5.35 -11.82 -2.78
CA TRP A 208 5.99 -11.27 -1.58
C TRP A 208 5.88 -12.21 -0.38
N GLY A 209 5.24 -13.37 -0.52
CA GLY A 209 5.12 -14.36 0.55
C GLY A 209 4.21 -13.94 1.71
N LEU A 210 3.60 -12.75 1.63
CA LEU A 210 2.67 -12.23 2.62
C LEU A 210 1.39 -13.09 2.64
N ILE A 211 0.84 -13.38 1.47
CA ILE A 211 -0.34 -14.24 1.30
C ILE A 211 -0.03 -15.68 1.71
N LEU A 212 1.14 -16.20 1.31
CA LEU A 212 1.63 -17.51 1.76
C LEU A 212 1.66 -17.58 3.29
N THR A 213 2.16 -16.55 3.96
CA THR A 213 2.21 -16.49 5.43
C THR A 213 0.80 -16.52 6.04
N TYR A 214 -0.17 -15.80 5.49
CA TYR A 214 -1.55 -15.83 5.98
C TYR A 214 -2.23 -17.16 5.70
N ALA A 215 -1.92 -17.81 4.59
CA ALA A 215 -2.47 -19.10 4.21
C ALA A 215 -2.13 -20.22 5.21
N ILE A 216 -1.06 -20.06 6.00
CA ILE A 216 -0.70 -20.96 7.13
C ILE A 216 -1.86 -21.07 8.13
N TYR A 217 -2.70 -20.05 8.25
CA TYR A 217 -3.79 -19.98 9.23
C TYR A 217 -5.16 -20.32 8.67
N MET A 218 -5.28 -20.52 7.36
CA MET A 218 -6.56 -20.89 6.73
C MET A 218 -7.06 -22.26 7.17
N ARG A 219 -8.37 -22.45 7.20
CA ARG A 219 -8.95 -23.77 7.44
C ARG A 219 -8.78 -24.66 6.19
N PRO A 220 -8.76 -26.00 6.35
CA PRO A 220 -8.61 -26.92 5.22
C PRO A 220 -9.74 -26.85 4.18
N ASP A 221 -10.94 -26.46 4.60
CA ASP A 221 -12.17 -26.37 3.80
C ASP A 221 -12.35 -25.03 3.07
N GLU A 222 -11.49 -24.04 3.33
CA GLU A 222 -11.55 -22.75 2.65
C GLU A 222 -11.11 -22.85 1.19
N ASP A 223 -11.87 -22.25 0.28
CA ASP A 223 -11.57 -22.21 -1.15
C ASP A 223 -10.47 -21.18 -1.46
N VAL A 224 -9.33 -21.66 -1.96
CA VAL A 224 -8.17 -20.83 -2.28
C VAL A 224 -8.43 -19.92 -3.47
N VAL A 225 -9.15 -20.41 -4.50
CA VAL A 225 -9.40 -19.66 -5.73
C VAL A 225 -10.35 -18.51 -5.42
N VAL A 226 -11.46 -18.79 -4.73
CA VAL A 226 -12.45 -17.76 -4.36
C VAL A 226 -11.79 -16.68 -3.49
N ASN A 227 -10.99 -17.06 -2.50
CA ASN A 227 -10.29 -16.11 -1.64
C ASN A 227 -9.28 -15.26 -2.42
N ALA A 228 -8.47 -15.88 -3.30
CA ALA A 228 -7.52 -15.17 -4.13
C ALA A 228 -8.22 -14.17 -5.07
N THR A 229 -9.32 -14.59 -5.71
CA THR A 229 -10.13 -13.74 -6.59
C THR A 229 -10.77 -12.58 -5.84
N ALA A 230 -11.35 -12.82 -4.67
CA ALA A 230 -11.93 -11.76 -3.85
C ALA A 230 -10.89 -10.72 -3.43
N ILE A 231 -9.69 -11.17 -3.06
CA ILE A 231 -8.56 -10.30 -2.70
C ILE A 231 -8.09 -9.48 -3.90
N GLY A 232 -7.87 -10.11 -5.06
CA GLY A 232 -7.40 -9.44 -6.27
C GLY A 232 -8.41 -8.42 -6.81
N LEU A 233 -9.69 -8.77 -6.87
CA LEU A 233 -10.75 -7.85 -7.30
C LEU A 233 -10.98 -6.73 -6.29
N GLY A 234 -10.98 -7.04 -4.99
CA GLY A 234 -11.10 -6.04 -3.92
C GLY A 234 -9.95 -5.03 -3.96
N ASN A 235 -8.73 -5.51 -4.22
CA ASN A 235 -7.55 -4.67 -4.44
C ASN A 235 -7.75 -3.71 -5.62
N ASN A 236 -8.11 -4.22 -6.80
CA ASN A 236 -8.27 -3.35 -7.97
C ASN A 236 -9.45 -2.38 -7.80
N THR A 237 -10.52 -2.81 -7.14
CA THR A 237 -11.65 -1.93 -6.79
C THR A 237 -11.18 -0.76 -5.93
N ALA A 238 -10.40 -1.02 -4.88
CA ALA A 238 -9.86 0.04 -4.03
C ALA A 238 -8.91 0.99 -4.78
N SER A 239 -8.11 0.47 -5.72
CA SER A 239 -7.26 1.31 -6.59
C SER A 239 -8.11 2.24 -7.46
N VAL A 240 -9.14 1.72 -8.12
CA VAL A 240 -10.03 2.53 -8.96
C VAL A 240 -10.75 3.59 -8.12
N LEU A 241 -11.28 3.23 -6.93
CA LEU A 241 -11.90 4.18 -6.01
C LEU A 241 -10.91 5.27 -5.57
N ALA A 242 -9.66 4.92 -5.25
CA ALA A 242 -8.65 5.91 -4.91
C ALA A 242 -8.32 6.82 -6.09
N GLY A 243 -8.17 6.27 -7.30
CA GLY A 243 -8.01 7.05 -8.54
C GLY A 243 -9.17 8.04 -8.72
N MET A 244 -10.41 7.59 -8.53
CA MET A 244 -11.61 8.43 -8.60
C MET A 244 -11.70 9.47 -7.46
N ALA A 245 -11.09 9.24 -6.31
CA ALA A 245 -11.04 10.23 -5.23
C ALA A 245 -10.06 11.37 -5.55
N VAL A 246 -8.93 11.06 -6.21
CA VAL A 246 -7.82 12.01 -6.42
C VAL A 246 -7.88 12.68 -7.79
N VAL A 247 -8.02 11.92 -8.88
CA VAL A 247 -7.88 12.44 -10.27
C VAL A 247 -9.01 13.42 -10.64
N PRO A 248 -10.30 13.10 -10.44
CA PRO A 248 -11.37 14.07 -10.72
C PRO A 248 -11.28 15.33 -9.86
N THR A 249 -10.87 15.21 -8.58
CA THR A 249 -10.59 16.36 -7.71
C THR A 249 -9.49 17.25 -8.29
N ALA A 250 -8.37 16.69 -8.73
CA ALA A 250 -7.28 17.45 -9.34
C ALA A 250 -7.75 18.19 -10.62
N PHE A 251 -8.43 17.48 -11.52
CA PHE A 251 -8.94 18.05 -12.77
C PHE A 251 -10.12 19.00 -12.60
N ALA A 252 -10.83 18.97 -11.47
CA ALA A 252 -11.87 19.94 -11.15
C ALA A 252 -11.29 21.29 -10.73
N ILE A 253 -10.14 21.28 -10.05
CA ILE A 253 -9.55 22.45 -9.39
C ILE A 253 -8.43 23.08 -10.22
N LEU A 254 -7.66 22.26 -10.93
CA LEU A 254 -6.49 22.66 -11.69
C LEU A 254 -6.79 22.68 -13.19
N SER A 255 -5.88 23.31 -13.95
CA SER A 255 -5.81 23.09 -15.39
C SER A 255 -5.38 21.64 -15.68
N GLU A 256 -5.62 21.15 -16.88
CA GLU A 256 -5.24 19.77 -17.24
C GLU A 256 -3.73 19.55 -17.15
N SER A 257 -2.92 20.51 -17.60
CA SER A 257 -1.46 20.44 -17.47
C SER A 257 -1.02 20.41 -16.02
N ASP A 258 -1.55 21.30 -15.18
CA ASP A 258 -1.17 21.37 -13.77
C ASP A 258 -1.63 20.12 -13.00
N ALA A 259 -2.76 19.54 -13.38
CA ALA A 259 -3.24 18.29 -12.78
C ALA A 259 -2.32 17.12 -13.15
N LEU A 260 -1.81 17.06 -14.38
CA LEU A 260 -0.84 16.04 -14.79
C LEU A 260 0.52 16.24 -14.11
N ASP A 261 0.98 17.49 -13.97
CA ASP A 261 2.21 17.83 -13.25
C ASP A 261 2.09 17.47 -11.75
N ALA A 262 0.94 17.72 -11.14
CA ALA A 262 0.65 17.31 -9.77
C ALA A 262 0.73 15.80 -9.57
N MET A 263 0.20 15.02 -10.52
CA MET A 263 0.32 13.57 -10.52
C MET A 263 1.76 13.11 -10.76
N ALA A 264 2.54 13.90 -11.52
CA ALA A 264 3.94 13.62 -11.79
C ALA A 264 4.91 14.01 -10.66
N ALA A 265 4.44 14.67 -9.59
CA ALA A 265 5.23 15.08 -8.41
C ALA A 265 5.75 13.90 -7.56
N GLY A 266 5.75 12.70 -8.12
CA GLY A 266 6.18 11.50 -7.46
C GLY A 266 5.26 11.14 -6.30
N ASN A 267 5.84 10.35 -5.44
CA ASN A 267 5.11 9.51 -4.53
C ASN A 267 4.70 10.35 -3.28
N THR A 268 5.69 10.98 -2.64
CA THR A 268 5.50 11.89 -1.50
C THR A 268 4.82 13.20 -1.91
N GLY A 269 5.18 13.76 -3.06
CA GLY A 269 4.64 15.05 -3.53
C GLY A 269 3.13 15.02 -3.79
N LEU A 270 2.62 14.00 -4.49
CA LEU A 270 1.17 13.91 -4.72
C LEU A 270 0.40 13.82 -3.39
N THR A 271 0.82 12.92 -2.51
CA THR A 271 0.06 12.57 -1.31
C THR A 271 0.15 13.62 -0.22
N PHE A 272 1.34 14.15 0.04
CA PHE A 272 1.59 15.00 1.21
C PHE A 272 1.65 16.49 0.87
N ILE A 273 1.73 16.86 -0.41
CA ILE A 273 1.74 18.26 -0.86
C ILE A 273 0.47 18.57 -1.65
N TRP A 274 0.24 17.89 -2.77
CA TRP A 274 -0.86 18.23 -3.68
C TRP A 274 -2.24 17.90 -3.12
N ILE A 275 -2.45 16.71 -2.53
CA ILE A 275 -3.76 16.34 -1.97
C ILE A 275 -4.23 17.36 -0.91
N PRO A 276 -3.43 17.75 0.10
CA PRO A 276 -3.82 18.81 1.02
C PRO A 276 -4.19 20.13 0.33
N GLN A 277 -3.38 20.58 -0.65
CA GLN A 277 -3.65 21.81 -1.39
C GLN A 277 -4.94 21.75 -2.20
N LEU A 278 -5.24 20.61 -2.82
CA LEU A 278 -6.47 20.39 -3.57
C LEU A 278 -7.68 20.43 -2.63
N PHE A 279 -7.61 19.72 -1.51
CA PHE A 279 -8.72 19.66 -0.57
C PHE A 279 -8.96 21.01 0.13
N ALA A 280 -7.93 21.83 0.34
CA ALA A 280 -8.11 23.19 0.86
C ALA A 280 -8.95 24.09 -0.07
N ARG A 281 -9.05 23.76 -1.36
CA ARG A 281 -9.80 24.53 -2.36
C ARG A 281 -11.22 24.02 -2.60
N ILE A 282 -11.59 22.86 -2.06
CA ILE A 282 -12.95 22.31 -2.24
C ILE A 282 -13.87 22.67 -1.07
N PRO A 283 -15.16 22.95 -1.33
CA PRO A 283 -16.15 23.05 -0.26
C PRO A 283 -16.17 21.78 0.60
N GLY A 284 -16.07 21.94 1.93
CA GLY A 284 -15.98 20.83 2.88
C GLY A 284 -14.58 20.20 3.03
N GLY A 285 -13.55 20.78 2.41
CA GLY A 285 -12.17 20.29 2.42
C GLY A 285 -11.63 19.86 3.77
N GLY A 286 -11.84 20.68 4.81
CA GLY A 286 -11.41 20.39 6.19
C GLY A 286 -12.07 19.15 6.81
N VAL A 287 -13.18 18.65 6.25
CA VAL A 287 -13.80 17.37 6.66
C VAL A 287 -13.26 16.22 5.82
N PHE A 288 -13.17 16.39 4.49
CA PHE A 288 -12.79 15.29 3.60
C PHE A 288 -11.29 14.96 3.64
N LEU A 289 -10.42 15.94 3.94
CA LEU A 289 -8.98 15.73 4.03
C LEU A 289 -8.59 14.79 5.19
N PRO A 290 -9.08 14.98 6.43
CA PRO A 290 -8.88 14.00 7.50
C PRO A 290 -9.42 12.61 7.17
N LEU A 291 -10.58 12.51 6.52
CA LEU A 291 -11.16 11.23 6.12
C LEU A 291 -10.27 10.49 5.10
N PHE A 292 -9.69 11.23 4.14
CA PHE A 292 -8.75 10.68 3.17
C PHE A 292 -7.48 10.16 3.84
N PHE A 293 -6.85 10.95 4.72
CA PHE A 293 -5.65 10.49 5.43
C PHE A 293 -5.96 9.35 6.41
N LEU A 294 -7.15 9.32 7.01
CA LEU A 294 -7.58 8.22 7.87
C LEU A 294 -7.74 6.93 7.07
N ALA A 295 -8.33 7.02 5.87
CA ALA A 295 -8.37 5.91 4.92
C ALA A 295 -6.94 5.45 4.58
N LEU A 296 -6.05 6.38 4.23
CA LEU A 296 -4.67 6.07 3.88
C LEU A 296 -3.92 5.38 5.03
N PHE A 297 -4.09 5.85 6.26
CA PHE A 297 -3.52 5.24 7.45
C PHE A 297 -4.09 3.84 7.71
N CYS A 298 -5.40 3.64 7.53
CA CYS A 298 -6.02 2.31 7.65
C CYS A 298 -5.46 1.32 6.62
N ALA A 299 -5.29 1.76 5.37
CA ALA A 299 -4.68 0.98 4.31
C ALA A 299 -3.23 0.61 4.66
N ALA A 300 -2.42 1.61 5.04
CA ALA A 300 -1.01 1.45 5.43
C ALA A 300 -0.86 0.51 6.64
N LEU A 301 -1.64 0.72 7.70
CA LEU A 301 -1.58 -0.10 8.90
C LEU A 301 -1.95 -1.56 8.61
N SER A 302 -2.94 -1.81 7.76
CA SER A 302 -3.34 -3.18 7.38
C SER A 302 -2.22 -3.95 6.68
N SER A 303 -1.40 -3.28 5.89
CA SER A 303 -0.24 -3.87 5.20
C SER A 303 0.97 -4.00 6.11
N LEU A 304 1.18 -3.01 7.00
CA LEU A 304 2.22 -3.08 8.03
C LEU A 304 2.01 -4.30 8.95
N ILE A 305 0.76 -4.59 9.34
CA ILE A 305 0.42 -5.78 10.13
C ILE A 305 0.82 -7.07 9.39
N ALA A 306 0.57 -7.16 8.09
CA ALA A 306 0.94 -8.33 7.30
C ALA A 306 2.45 -8.53 7.23
N MET A 307 3.21 -7.46 7.00
CA MET A 307 4.67 -7.50 6.90
C MET A 307 5.33 -7.87 8.23
N ILE A 308 4.86 -7.32 9.35
CA ILE A 308 5.36 -7.69 10.68
C ILE A 308 5.01 -9.16 10.99
N GLU A 309 3.84 -9.66 10.58
CA GLU A 309 3.48 -11.07 10.78
C GLU A 309 4.38 -12.01 9.97
N LEU A 310 4.70 -11.68 8.72
CA LEU A 310 5.66 -12.44 7.91
C LEU A 310 7.02 -12.53 8.61
N ALA A 311 7.57 -11.38 9.04
CA ALA A 311 8.84 -11.34 9.77
C ALA A 311 8.78 -12.14 11.08
N THR A 312 7.66 -12.03 11.81
CA THR A 312 7.43 -12.76 13.06
C THR A 312 7.37 -14.26 12.82
N ARG A 313 6.69 -14.69 11.75
CA ARG A 313 6.53 -16.10 11.39
C ARG A 313 7.87 -16.75 11.04
N ILE A 314 8.75 -16.04 10.32
CA ILE A 314 10.09 -16.54 10.01
C ILE A 314 10.87 -16.88 11.28
N LEU A 315 10.84 -16.00 12.28
CA LEU A 315 11.50 -16.25 13.56
C LEU A 315 10.83 -17.36 14.37
N MET A 316 9.50 -17.45 14.31
CA MET A 316 8.75 -18.52 14.97
C MET A 316 9.06 -19.90 14.38
N ASP A 317 9.24 -20.01 13.07
CA ASP A 317 9.68 -21.25 12.42
C ASP A 317 11.08 -21.68 12.84
N GLY A 318 11.93 -20.71 13.25
CA GLY A 318 13.23 -20.96 13.86
C GLY A 318 13.16 -21.38 15.34
N GLY A 319 11.96 -21.57 15.90
CA GLY A 319 11.75 -22.04 17.27
C GLY A 319 11.50 -20.94 18.30
N MET A 320 11.40 -19.67 17.90
CA MET A 320 11.09 -18.58 18.82
C MET A 320 9.60 -18.56 19.21
N THR A 321 9.31 -18.22 20.46
CA THR A 321 7.91 -17.93 20.85
C THR A 321 7.46 -16.61 20.22
N ARG A 322 6.16 -16.49 19.89
CA ARG A 322 5.58 -15.27 19.28
C ARG A 322 5.98 -13.99 20.02
N ARG A 323 5.90 -13.99 21.36
CA ARG A 323 6.26 -12.81 22.19
C ARG A 323 7.74 -12.43 22.07
N ARG A 324 8.64 -13.39 21.86
CA ARG A 324 10.07 -13.09 21.62
C ARG A 324 10.28 -12.65 20.17
N ALA A 325 9.68 -13.34 19.21
CA ALA A 325 9.76 -13.00 17.79
C ALA A 325 9.28 -11.56 17.51
N VAL A 326 8.10 -11.18 18.00
CA VAL A 326 7.55 -9.82 17.81
C VAL A 326 8.50 -8.75 18.37
N ARG A 327 9.11 -8.97 19.55
CA ARG A 327 10.06 -8.01 20.13
C ARG A 327 11.29 -7.81 19.26
N TRP A 328 11.84 -8.88 18.69
CA TRP A 328 12.97 -8.79 17.77
C TRP A 328 12.59 -8.13 16.46
N VAL A 329 11.43 -8.46 15.90
CA VAL A 329 10.93 -7.81 14.68
C VAL A 329 10.71 -6.32 14.90
N VAL A 330 10.12 -5.92 16.03
CA VAL A 330 9.95 -4.50 16.39
C VAL A 330 11.30 -3.79 16.49
N ALA A 331 12.25 -4.35 17.23
CA ALA A 331 13.57 -3.75 17.38
C ALA A 331 14.28 -3.63 16.02
N ALA A 332 14.27 -4.68 15.21
CA ALA A 332 14.85 -4.68 13.88
C ALA A 332 14.16 -3.67 12.95
N THR A 333 12.83 -3.55 13.01
CA THR A 333 12.07 -2.62 12.17
C THR A 333 12.34 -1.17 12.56
N ILE A 334 12.41 -0.86 13.86
CA ILE A 334 12.73 0.49 14.34
C ILE A 334 14.13 0.90 13.92
N VAL A 335 15.11 0.01 14.10
CA VAL A 335 16.51 0.29 13.73
C VAL A 335 16.68 0.35 12.22
N GLY A 336 16.13 -0.63 11.49
CA GLY A 336 16.25 -0.73 10.04
C GLY A 336 15.47 0.35 9.27
N GLY A 337 14.35 0.83 9.84
CA GLY A 337 13.57 1.94 9.27
C GLY A 337 14.12 3.32 9.58
N ALA A 338 14.94 3.48 10.62
CA ALA A 338 15.48 4.77 11.05
C ALA A 338 16.21 5.57 9.94
N PRO A 339 17.07 4.97 9.08
CA PRO A 339 17.69 5.71 7.99
C PRO A 339 16.66 6.33 7.02
N SER A 340 15.61 5.57 6.69
CA SER A 340 14.52 6.06 5.83
C SER A 340 13.62 7.08 6.54
N ALA A 341 13.52 7.01 7.87
CA ALA A 341 12.78 7.99 8.66
C ALA A 341 13.49 9.35 8.69
N VAL A 342 14.82 9.35 8.82
CA VAL A 342 15.62 10.57 8.97
C VAL A 342 15.97 11.20 7.61
N SER A 343 15.97 10.43 6.52
CA SER A 343 16.34 10.91 5.19
C SER A 343 15.38 10.41 4.13
N VAL A 344 14.71 11.35 3.45
CA VAL A 344 13.85 11.06 2.29
C VAL A 344 14.66 10.45 1.15
N THR A 345 15.91 10.87 0.94
CA THR A 345 16.79 10.27 -0.07
C THR A 345 17.10 8.81 0.24
N SER A 346 17.32 8.47 1.52
CA SER A 346 17.49 7.09 1.94
C SER A 346 16.20 6.30 1.73
N PHE A 347 15.06 6.87 2.08
CA PHE A 347 13.75 6.27 1.82
C PHE A 347 13.54 5.97 0.34
N GLU A 348 13.75 6.94 -0.56
CA GLU A 348 13.56 6.78 -2.00
C GLU A 348 14.46 5.68 -2.57
N ASN A 349 15.70 5.61 -2.11
CA ASN A 349 16.62 4.54 -2.49
C ASN A 349 16.12 3.16 -2.04
N GLN A 350 15.70 3.02 -0.78
CA GLN A 350 15.21 1.74 -0.26
C GLN A 350 13.88 1.31 -0.91
N ASP A 351 12.96 2.25 -1.15
CA ASP A 351 11.70 2.00 -1.88
C ASP A 351 11.99 1.49 -3.29
N TRP A 352 12.92 2.13 -4.01
CA TRP A 352 13.29 1.72 -5.35
C TRP A 352 13.99 0.35 -5.39
N VAL A 353 15.04 0.15 -4.58
CA VAL A 353 15.85 -1.09 -4.58
C VAL A 353 15.00 -2.30 -4.18
N TRP A 354 14.35 -2.23 -3.02
CA TRP A 354 13.65 -3.40 -2.46
C TRP A 354 12.28 -3.58 -3.06
N GLY A 355 11.66 -2.50 -3.53
CA GLY A 355 10.45 -2.56 -4.30
C GLY A 355 10.57 -3.37 -5.58
N LEU A 356 11.68 -3.20 -6.29
CA LEU A 356 11.95 -3.91 -7.55
C LEU A 356 12.54 -5.31 -7.35
N ALA A 357 13.09 -5.62 -6.17
CA ALA A 357 13.84 -6.87 -5.96
C ALA A 357 13.01 -8.16 -6.09
N LEU A 358 11.67 -8.09 -6.08
CA LEU A 358 10.76 -9.23 -6.31
C LEU A 358 9.92 -9.11 -7.59
N MET A 359 10.20 -8.10 -8.43
CA MET A 359 9.60 -7.94 -9.76
C MET A 359 10.59 -8.38 -10.84
#